data_AF-A0A2V2XL35-F1
#
_entry.id   AF-A0A2V2XL35-F1
#
_cell.length_a   1.000
_cell.length_b   1.000
_cell.length_c   1.000
_cell.angle_alpha   90.00
_cell.angle_beta   90.00
_cell.angle_gamma   90.00
#
_symmetry.space_group_name_H-M   'P 1'
#
loop_
_entity.id
_entity.type
_entity.pdbx_description
1 polymer ?
#
loop_
_entity_poly.entity_id
_entity_poly.type
_entity_poly.pdbx_seq_one_letter_code
_entity_poly.pdbx_strand_id
1 'polypeptide(L)'
;MANLQVTVEAPINIAFIKYWGKRAGGEKLILPANDSFSITLSTHPFRTKTSVVLRDDLEEDTLIINGEKSDVRSTPRIQSVLEYVRSTCPDELKNKRVYIVSENNFPTAAGMASSASGYCALAAALVRVFNSTANVSMLARMGSGSACRSTLGGFVIWHKGEKEDGSDCVATQFVDENYWPEMQVLCAVLQGEKKNTSSTAGMQQSLQTSPLMPKRIATTVSERMRTVSEAIKARDFYTFAQIAMSESDDLQAICATTQPQIQYATEDSYAMIRLVKTYNAKKGHPTLAYTFDAGANCFLFVLEKDLPEAVAMLMQHFPTPSERFYFHDAMLLQKIQEATVPHEYENIIDYPKKPFVMLLQSPVGSGVRYLSEGESLISL
;
A
#
# COMPACT_ATOMS: atom_id res chain seq x y z
N MET A 1 15.00 18.27 -30.30
CA MET A 1 14.32 18.62 -29.03
C MET A 1 14.94 17.76 -27.96
N ALA A 2 15.27 18.31 -26.78
CA ALA A 2 15.83 17.52 -25.70
C ALA A 2 14.91 16.32 -25.42
N ASN A 3 15.46 15.11 -25.34
CA ASN A 3 14.70 13.92 -24.97
C ASN A 3 14.09 14.16 -23.60
N LEU A 4 12.79 14.42 -23.54
CA LEU A 4 12.11 14.68 -22.27
C LEU A 4 12.12 13.39 -21.47
N GLN A 5 12.93 13.38 -20.42
CA GLN A 5 13.07 12.27 -19.48
C GLN A 5 12.51 12.68 -18.13
N VAL A 6 11.74 11.80 -17.51
CA VAL A 6 11.15 12.03 -16.19
C VAL A 6 11.43 10.83 -15.30
N THR A 7 11.92 11.08 -14.09
CA THR A 7 12.12 10.06 -13.06
C THR A 7 11.28 10.38 -11.84
N VAL A 8 10.56 9.37 -11.32
CA VAL A 8 9.67 9.47 -10.16
C VAL A 8 9.94 8.35 -9.17
N GLU A 9 9.99 8.68 -7.90
CA GLU A 9 9.81 7.74 -6.79
C GLU A 9 8.38 7.81 -6.26
N ALA A 10 7.78 6.66 -5.99
CA ALA A 10 6.47 6.56 -5.34
C ALA A 10 6.51 5.61 -4.15
N PRO A 11 5.84 5.99 -3.04
CA PRO A 11 5.72 5.15 -1.85
C PRO A 11 4.62 4.10 -2.01
N ILE A 12 4.66 3.09 -1.15
CA ILE A 12 3.48 2.26 -0.87
C ILE A 12 2.53 3.00 0.07
N ASN A 13 1.29 2.53 0.11
CA ASN A 13 0.31 2.92 1.13
C ASN A 13 -0.28 1.66 1.78
N ILE A 14 -0.76 1.79 3.02
CA ILE A 14 -1.44 0.72 3.74
C ILE A 14 -2.87 1.12 4.07
N ALA A 15 -3.83 0.35 3.57
CA ALA A 15 -5.25 0.59 3.83
C ALA A 15 -5.64 0.11 5.23
N PHE A 16 -6.24 0.99 6.03
CA PHE A 16 -6.92 0.64 7.29
C PHE A 16 -8.44 0.58 7.13
N ILE A 17 -9.01 1.20 6.09
CA ILE A 17 -10.32 0.84 5.52
C ILE A 17 -10.10 0.19 4.15
N LYS A 18 -10.53 -1.07 3.99
CA LYS A 18 -10.08 -1.95 2.91
C LYS A 18 -10.84 -1.76 1.60
N TYR A 19 -10.07 -1.69 0.51
CA TYR A 19 -10.58 -1.90 -0.85
C TYR A 19 -10.62 -3.40 -1.15
N TRP A 20 -11.82 -3.96 -1.28
CA TRP A 20 -12.02 -5.35 -1.64
C TRP A 20 -13.29 -5.53 -2.47
N GLY A 21 -13.14 -5.51 -3.80
CA GLY A 21 -14.22 -5.71 -4.76
C GLY A 21 -14.41 -4.50 -5.67
N LYS A 22 -14.63 -4.76 -6.96
CA LYS A 22 -14.97 -3.75 -7.96
C LYS A 22 -16.46 -3.82 -8.23
N ARG A 23 -17.13 -2.66 -8.31
CA ARG A 23 -18.56 -2.60 -8.63
C ARG A 23 -18.81 -3.12 -10.05
N ALA A 24 -20.05 -3.51 -10.34
CA ALA A 24 -20.47 -3.89 -11.68
C ALA A 24 -20.12 -2.81 -12.72
N GLY A 25 -19.53 -3.21 -13.85
CA GLY A 25 -19.04 -2.30 -14.89
C GLY A 25 -17.70 -1.62 -14.55
N GLY A 26 -17.17 -1.86 -13.34
CA GLY A 26 -15.96 -1.24 -12.82
C GLY A 26 -14.69 -2.03 -13.05
N GLU A 27 -14.73 -3.22 -13.67
CA GLU A 27 -13.56 -4.09 -13.78
C GLU A 27 -12.47 -3.52 -14.70
N LYS A 28 -12.87 -2.88 -15.81
CA LYS A 28 -11.93 -2.24 -16.76
C LYS A 28 -11.40 -0.91 -16.23
N LEU A 29 -12.28 -0.08 -15.66
CA LEU A 29 -11.94 1.24 -15.14
C LEU A 29 -11.40 1.22 -13.71
N ILE A 30 -11.40 0.04 -13.08
CA ILE A 30 -10.98 -0.21 -11.70
C ILE A 30 -11.79 0.65 -10.71
N LEU A 31 -13.11 0.49 -10.74
CA LEU A 31 -14.03 1.24 -9.88
C LEU A 31 -14.46 0.37 -8.69
N PRO A 32 -14.24 0.82 -7.44
CA PRO A 32 -14.42 -0.03 -6.27
C PRO A 32 -15.90 -0.09 -5.87
N ALA A 33 -16.23 -1.11 -5.08
CA ALA A 33 -17.56 -1.25 -4.48
C ALA A 33 -17.79 -0.29 -3.29
N ASN A 34 -16.71 0.15 -2.64
CA ASN A 34 -16.75 1.02 -1.47
C ASN A 34 -15.51 1.94 -1.43
N ASP A 35 -15.58 3.01 -0.65
CA ASP A 35 -14.43 3.87 -0.37
C ASP A 35 -13.35 3.10 0.40
N SER A 36 -12.11 3.57 0.32
CA SER A 36 -11.01 3.03 1.12
C SER A 36 -10.14 4.15 1.64
N PHE A 37 -9.42 3.88 2.73
CA PHE A 37 -8.65 4.88 3.46
C PHE A 37 -7.31 4.28 3.88
N SER A 38 -6.21 4.95 3.52
CA SER A 38 -4.86 4.48 3.77
C SER A 38 -3.95 5.54 4.37
N ILE A 39 -2.87 5.07 4.99
CA ILE A 39 -1.69 5.89 5.30
C ILE A 39 -0.67 5.68 4.18
N THR A 40 -0.17 6.78 3.62
CA THR A 40 0.98 6.76 2.72
C THR A 40 2.27 6.60 3.54
N LEU A 41 3.14 5.66 3.17
CA LEU A 41 4.43 5.47 3.85
C LEU A 41 5.51 6.36 3.22
N SER A 42 6.65 6.48 3.89
CA SER A 42 7.84 7.14 3.37
C SER A 42 8.40 6.39 2.15
N THR A 43 9.02 7.13 1.23
CA THR A 43 9.83 6.55 0.13
C THR A 43 11.19 6.04 0.60
N HIS A 44 11.50 6.17 1.89
CA HIS A 44 12.73 5.67 2.49
C HIS A 44 12.42 4.76 3.70
N PRO A 45 12.98 3.55 3.78
CA PRO A 45 13.98 2.98 2.86
C PRO A 45 13.38 2.36 1.58
N PHE A 46 12.09 2.08 1.52
CA PHE A 46 11.50 1.36 0.41
C PHE A 46 10.61 2.22 -0.49
N ARG A 47 10.79 2.07 -1.80
CA ARG A 47 10.04 2.76 -2.85
C ARG A 47 10.08 2.01 -4.18
N THR A 48 9.15 2.38 -5.06
CA THR A 48 9.32 2.15 -6.50
C THR A 48 9.89 3.40 -7.15
N LYS A 49 10.86 3.21 -8.03
CA LYS A 49 11.43 4.26 -8.87
C LYS A 49 11.17 3.93 -10.33
N THR A 50 10.67 4.89 -11.09
CA THR A 50 10.35 4.73 -12.52
C THR A 50 10.92 5.90 -13.30
N SER A 51 11.69 5.60 -14.35
CA SER A 51 12.16 6.57 -15.34
C SER A 51 11.48 6.30 -16.67
N VAL A 52 11.06 7.37 -17.35
CA VAL A 52 10.42 7.32 -18.65
C VAL A 52 11.10 8.32 -19.59
N VAL A 53 11.26 7.93 -20.85
CA VAL A 53 11.72 8.83 -21.92
C VAL A 53 10.87 8.60 -23.17
N LEU A 54 10.47 9.69 -23.83
CA LEU A 54 9.81 9.62 -25.13
C LEU A 54 10.86 9.42 -26.24
N ARG A 55 10.53 8.56 -27.20
CA ARG A 55 11.43 8.12 -28.27
C ARG A 55 10.70 8.12 -29.61
N ASP A 56 11.44 8.48 -30.65
CA ASP A 56 11.03 8.42 -32.06
C ASP A 56 11.61 7.21 -32.79
N ASP A 57 12.69 6.65 -32.25
CA ASP A 57 13.46 5.52 -32.80
C ASP A 57 12.93 4.16 -32.35
N LEU A 58 11.90 4.11 -31.50
CA LEU A 58 11.24 2.88 -31.10
C LEU A 58 10.02 2.60 -31.99
N GLU A 59 9.85 1.35 -32.39
CA GLU A 59 8.64 0.89 -33.07
C GLU A 59 7.47 0.71 -32.10
N GLU A 60 7.77 0.33 -30.85
CA GLU A 60 6.81 -0.01 -29.80
C GLU A 60 7.24 0.48 -28.41
N ASP A 61 6.27 0.62 -27.51
CA ASP A 61 6.53 0.93 -26.12
C ASP A 61 7.30 -0.20 -25.46
N THR A 62 8.29 0.14 -24.64
CA THR A 62 9.15 -0.83 -23.97
C THR A 62 9.11 -0.61 -22.47
N LEU A 63 9.02 -1.69 -21.71
CA LEU A 63 9.03 -1.69 -20.27
C LEU A 63 10.08 -2.67 -19.73
N ILE A 64 10.92 -2.17 -18.82
CA ILE A 64 11.85 -2.98 -18.03
C ILE A 64 11.45 -2.86 -16.56
N ILE A 65 11.27 -4.00 -15.89
CA ILE A 65 10.99 -4.07 -14.46
C ILE A 65 12.11 -4.85 -13.79
N ASN A 66 12.82 -4.24 -12.85
CA ASN A 66 13.93 -4.88 -12.11
C ASN A 66 14.98 -5.53 -13.03
N GLY A 67 15.28 -4.89 -14.16
CA GLY A 67 16.25 -5.40 -15.16
C GLY A 67 15.67 -6.39 -16.17
N GLU A 68 14.43 -6.85 -16.01
CA GLU A 68 13.79 -7.79 -16.93
C GLU A 68 12.82 -7.09 -17.88
N LYS A 69 12.88 -7.41 -19.17
CA LYS A 69 11.94 -6.88 -20.17
C LYS A 69 10.55 -7.47 -19.92
N SER A 70 9.56 -6.59 -19.76
CA SER A 70 8.16 -6.94 -19.63
C SER A 70 7.43 -6.70 -20.95
N ASP A 71 6.55 -7.62 -21.32
CA ASP A 71 5.74 -7.47 -22.53
C ASP A 71 4.55 -6.54 -22.28
N VAL A 72 4.66 -5.32 -22.80
CA VAL A 72 3.62 -4.29 -22.73
C VAL A 72 2.34 -4.73 -23.45
N ARG A 73 2.46 -5.45 -24.58
CA ARG A 73 1.32 -5.86 -25.41
C ARG A 73 0.46 -6.93 -24.73
N SER A 74 1.07 -7.76 -23.88
CA SER A 74 0.34 -8.76 -23.08
C SER A 74 -0.05 -8.27 -21.68
N THR A 75 0.13 -6.98 -21.37
CA THR A 75 -0.25 -6.39 -20.08
C THR A 75 -1.37 -5.33 -20.23
N PRO A 76 -2.66 -5.74 -20.18
CA PRO A 76 -3.81 -4.88 -20.44
C PRO A 76 -3.89 -3.60 -19.60
N ARG A 77 -3.41 -3.67 -18.35
CA ARG A 77 -3.38 -2.52 -17.44
C ARG A 77 -2.43 -1.42 -17.89
N ILE A 78 -1.26 -1.82 -18.41
CA ILE A 78 -0.27 -0.87 -18.92
C ILE A 78 -0.77 -0.27 -20.22
N GLN A 79 -1.38 -1.08 -21.09
CA GLN A 79 -2.05 -0.59 -22.31
C GLN A 79 -3.12 0.46 -21.97
N SER A 80 -3.99 0.17 -21.00
CA SER A 80 -5.04 1.10 -20.57
C SER A 80 -4.47 2.43 -20.06
N VAL A 81 -3.37 2.38 -19.29
CA VAL A 81 -2.66 3.58 -18.81
C VAL A 81 -2.06 4.37 -19.98
N LEU A 82 -1.38 3.70 -20.92
CA LEU A 82 -0.74 4.34 -22.07
C LEU A 82 -1.75 4.92 -23.06
N GLU A 83 -2.87 4.24 -23.30
CA GLU A 83 -3.97 4.71 -24.14
C GLU A 83 -4.58 6.00 -23.56
N TYR A 84 -4.84 6.01 -22.25
CA TYR A 84 -5.46 7.17 -21.60
C TYR A 84 -4.53 8.38 -21.51
N VAL A 85 -3.24 8.18 -21.18
CA VAL A 85 -2.30 9.30 -21.12
C VAL A 85 -2.09 9.94 -22.50
N ARG A 86 -2.13 9.13 -23.58
CA ARG A 86 -2.06 9.62 -24.96
C ARG A 86 -3.34 10.31 -25.41
N SER A 87 -4.52 9.85 -24.99
CA SER A 87 -5.78 10.51 -25.36
C SER A 87 -5.94 11.91 -24.74
N THR A 88 -5.13 12.22 -23.72
CA THR A 88 -5.17 13.46 -22.93
C THR A 88 -3.88 14.28 -23.02
N CYS A 89 -3.02 14.01 -24.02
CA CYS A 89 -1.80 14.77 -24.27
C CYS A 89 -1.88 15.63 -25.55
N PRO A 90 -0.95 16.59 -25.74
CA PRO A 90 -0.82 17.34 -27.00
C PRO A 90 -0.63 16.42 -28.22
N ASP A 91 -1.18 16.82 -29.37
CA ASP A 91 -1.19 16.00 -30.59
C ASP A 91 0.22 15.58 -31.05
N GLU A 92 1.22 16.45 -30.90
CA GLU A 92 2.61 16.14 -31.24
C GLU A 92 3.24 15.00 -30.43
N LEU A 93 2.69 14.68 -29.25
CA LEU A 93 3.20 13.63 -28.35
C LEU A 93 2.43 12.31 -28.47
N LYS A 94 1.23 12.31 -29.05
CA LYS A 94 0.36 11.12 -29.16
C LYS A 94 1.04 9.92 -29.83
N ASN A 95 1.84 10.21 -30.86
CA ASN A 95 2.51 9.19 -31.67
C ASN A 95 3.89 8.78 -31.13
N LYS A 96 4.39 9.42 -30.05
CA LYS A 96 5.66 9.04 -29.45
C LYS A 96 5.56 7.66 -28.79
N ARG A 97 6.63 6.87 -28.89
CA ARG A 97 6.80 5.67 -28.08
C ARG A 97 7.50 6.02 -26.78
N VAL A 98 7.29 5.20 -25.76
CA VAL A 98 7.90 5.40 -24.44
C VAL A 98 8.81 4.23 -24.09
N TYR A 99 10.02 4.56 -23.65
CA TYR A 99 10.91 3.63 -22.98
C TYR A 99 10.78 3.83 -21.47
N ILE A 100 10.35 2.78 -20.78
CA ILE A 100 10.06 2.80 -19.34
C ILE A 100 11.02 1.84 -18.65
N VAL A 101 11.75 2.34 -17.65
CA VAL A 101 12.54 1.52 -16.74
C VAL A 101 12.00 1.74 -15.33
N SER A 102 11.61 0.67 -14.67
CA SER A 102 11.11 0.71 -13.30
C SER A 102 11.87 -0.30 -12.43
N GLU A 103 12.23 0.12 -11.24
CA GLU A 103 12.77 -0.76 -10.20
C GLU A 103 11.97 -0.58 -8.91
N ASN A 104 12.00 -1.60 -8.06
CA ASN A 104 11.61 -1.45 -6.67
C ASN A 104 12.65 -2.10 -5.78
N ASN A 105 12.89 -1.51 -4.61
CA ASN A 105 13.84 -2.04 -3.62
C ASN A 105 13.13 -2.74 -2.46
N PHE A 106 11.87 -3.16 -2.63
CA PHE A 106 11.25 -4.10 -1.71
C PHE A 106 11.95 -5.44 -1.85
N PRO A 107 12.28 -6.14 -0.76
CA PRO A 107 12.92 -7.45 -0.90
C PRO A 107 11.97 -8.41 -1.62
N THR A 108 12.48 -9.12 -2.63
CA THR A 108 11.67 -9.87 -3.62
C THR A 108 10.71 -10.90 -3.00
N ALA A 109 11.06 -11.45 -1.83
CA ALA A 109 10.24 -12.42 -1.09
C ALA A 109 9.22 -11.78 -0.13
N ALA A 110 9.19 -10.45 0.01
CA ALA A 110 8.50 -9.78 1.09
C ALA A 110 7.01 -9.55 0.85
N GLY A 111 6.43 -9.92 -0.30
CA GLY A 111 4.97 -9.81 -0.52
C GLY A 111 4.39 -8.39 -0.35
N MET A 112 5.24 -7.35 -0.42
CA MET A 112 4.82 -5.95 -0.27
C MET A 112 3.94 -5.55 -1.46
N ALA A 113 3.03 -4.59 -1.26
CA ALA A 113 2.10 -4.09 -2.28
C ALA A 113 2.79 -3.27 -3.39
N SER A 114 3.85 -3.82 -4.01
CA SER A 114 4.72 -3.17 -5.00
C SER A 114 3.97 -2.70 -6.25
N SER A 115 2.83 -3.32 -6.57
CA SER A 115 1.97 -2.85 -7.67
C SER A 115 1.38 -1.45 -7.42
N ALA A 116 1.11 -1.07 -6.17
CA ALA A 116 0.54 0.23 -5.85
C ALA A 116 1.56 1.34 -6.12
N SER A 117 2.76 1.22 -5.55
CA SER A 117 3.87 2.16 -5.79
C SER A 117 4.31 2.16 -7.24
N GLY A 118 4.36 0.99 -7.90
CA GLY A 118 4.74 0.87 -9.32
C GLY A 118 3.83 1.61 -10.28
N TYR A 119 2.52 1.36 -10.22
CA TYR A 119 1.59 2.09 -11.10
C TYR A 119 1.46 3.57 -10.73
N CYS A 120 1.69 3.93 -9.46
CA CYS A 120 1.73 5.33 -9.04
C CYS A 120 2.93 6.07 -9.65
N ALA A 121 4.14 5.52 -9.53
CA ALA A 121 5.35 6.09 -10.11
C ALA A 121 5.24 6.19 -11.64
N LEU A 122 4.74 5.13 -12.28
CA LEU A 122 4.49 5.10 -13.71
C LEU A 122 3.51 6.19 -14.15
N ALA A 123 2.34 6.28 -13.51
CA ALA A 123 1.33 7.28 -13.86
C ALA A 123 1.88 8.71 -13.71
N ALA A 124 2.56 9.01 -12.61
CA ALA A 124 3.14 10.33 -12.36
C ALA A 124 4.22 10.69 -13.40
N ALA A 125 5.09 9.73 -13.74
CA ALA A 125 6.14 9.93 -14.74
C ALA A 125 5.54 10.14 -16.14
N LEU A 126 4.55 9.32 -16.52
CA LEU A 126 3.88 9.41 -17.81
C LEU A 126 3.09 10.72 -17.96
N VAL A 127 2.33 11.14 -16.95
CA VAL A 127 1.58 12.41 -17.01
C VAL A 127 2.53 13.58 -17.28
N ARG A 128 3.67 13.62 -16.61
CA ARG A 128 4.66 14.69 -16.79
C ARG A 128 5.36 14.61 -18.15
N VAL A 129 5.82 13.43 -18.57
CA VAL A 129 6.57 13.30 -19.84
C VAL A 129 5.68 13.50 -21.06
N PHE A 130 4.40 13.12 -20.99
CA PHE A 130 3.45 13.38 -22.07
C PHE A 130 2.81 14.78 -21.97
N ASN A 131 3.12 15.58 -20.94
CA ASN A 131 2.40 16.82 -20.65
C ASN A 131 0.86 16.62 -20.70
N SER A 132 0.39 15.50 -20.17
CA SER A 132 -1.01 15.09 -20.22
C SER A 132 -1.83 15.84 -19.18
N THR A 133 -3.08 16.15 -19.51
CA THR A 133 -4.04 16.74 -18.56
C THR A 133 -4.66 15.71 -17.60
N ALA A 134 -4.26 14.44 -17.68
CA ALA A 134 -4.80 13.38 -16.83
C ALA A 134 -4.46 13.62 -15.35
N ASN A 135 -5.44 13.38 -14.48
CA ASN A 135 -5.20 13.32 -13.04
C ASN A 135 -4.38 12.06 -12.71
N VAL A 136 -3.24 12.24 -12.02
CA VAL A 136 -2.31 11.14 -11.69
C VAL A 136 -2.98 10.03 -10.90
N SER A 137 -3.86 10.36 -9.94
CA SER A 137 -4.62 9.37 -9.16
C SER A 137 -5.54 8.55 -10.05
N MET A 138 -6.29 9.18 -10.95
CA MET A 138 -7.17 8.48 -11.89
C MET A 138 -6.39 7.56 -12.83
N LEU A 139 -5.26 8.03 -13.36
CA LEU A 139 -4.42 7.23 -14.24
C LEU A 139 -3.80 6.04 -13.48
N ALA A 140 -3.28 6.26 -12.28
CA ALA A 140 -2.74 5.22 -11.42
C ALA A 140 -3.79 4.14 -11.09
N ARG A 141 -5.04 4.55 -10.84
CA ARG A 141 -6.19 3.65 -10.58
C ARG A 141 -6.36 2.61 -11.67
N MET A 142 -6.25 3.01 -12.94
CA MET A 142 -6.41 2.13 -14.11
C MET A 142 -5.36 1.01 -14.15
N GLY A 143 -4.16 1.27 -13.61
CA GLY A 143 -3.12 0.28 -13.44
C GLY A 143 -3.34 -0.62 -12.22
N SER A 144 -3.59 -0.01 -11.06
CA SER A 144 -3.94 -0.72 -9.84
C SER A 144 -4.77 0.19 -8.94
N GLY A 145 -5.91 -0.32 -8.43
CA GLY A 145 -6.82 0.49 -7.63
C GLY A 145 -6.15 1.15 -6.43
N SER A 146 -5.31 0.42 -5.69
CA SER A 146 -4.58 0.98 -4.54
C SER A 146 -3.48 1.98 -4.92
N ALA A 147 -3.03 2.03 -6.18
CA ALA A 147 -2.01 2.97 -6.64
C ALA A 147 -2.49 4.42 -6.60
N CYS A 148 -3.80 4.65 -6.78
CA CYS A 148 -4.36 6.00 -6.75
C CYS A 148 -4.09 6.72 -5.42
N ARG A 149 -4.09 5.98 -4.29
CA ARG A 149 -3.85 6.55 -2.96
C ARG A 149 -2.37 6.87 -2.69
N SER A 150 -1.44 6.21 -3.38
CA SER A 150 0.00 6.53 -3.26
C SER A 150 0.40 7.86 -3.90
N THR A 151 -0.50 8.48 -4.67
CA THR A 151 -0.21 9.73 -5.38
C THR A 151 -0.09 10.95 -4.46
N LEU A 152 -0.55 10.82 -3.20
CA LEU A 152 -0.62 11.88 -2.21
C LEU A 152 0.01 11.41 -0.89
N GLY A 153 0.56 12.35 -0.12
CA GLY A 153 1.08 12.10 1.22
C GLY A 153 -0.02 12.02 2.29
N GLY A 154 0.37 11.67 3.51
CA GLY A 154 -0.53 11.71 4.65
C GLY A 154 -1.53 10.56 4.71
N PHE A 155 -2.75 10.90 5.12
CA PHE A 155 -3.90 10.00 5.13
C PHE A 155 -4.74 10.27 3.87
N VAL A 156 -5.00 9.23 3.08
CA VAL A 156 -5.57 9.38 1.74
C VAL A 156 -6.82 8.52 1.58
N ILE A 157 -7.92 9.16 1.21
CA ILE A 157 -9.19 8.49 0.88
C ILE A 157 -9.21 8.23 -0.62
N TRP A 158 -9.58 7.02 -1.04
CA TRP A 158 -10.03 6.74 -2.39
C TRP A 158 -11.56 6.71 -2.41
N HIS A 159 -12.14 7.69 -3.09
CA HIS A 159 -13.58 7.79 -3.29
C HIS A 159 -14.02 6.83 -4.39
N LYS A 160 -15.05 6.04 -4.11
CA LYS A 160 -15.63 5.10 -5.06
C LYS A 160 -16.19 5.81 -6.29
N GLY A 161 -16.64 7.06 -6.14
CA GLY A 161 -17.40 7.75 -7.17
C GLY A 161 -18.74 7.06 -7.47
N GLU A 162 -19.53 7.69 -8.30
CA GLU A 162 -20.88 7.25 -8.68
C GLU A 162 -21.04 7.17 -10.19
N LYS A 163 -20.22 7.90 -10.95
CA LYS A 163 -20.28 7.90 -12.41
C LYS A 163 -19.72 6.61 -13.00
N GLU A 164 -20.35 6.15 -14.07
CA GLU A 164 -19.95 4.94 -14.80
C GLU A 164 -18.62 5.13 -15.54
N ASP A 165 -18.32 6.35 -15.99
CA ASP A 165 -17.04 6.71 -16.63
C ASP A 165 -15.87 6.80 -15.64
N GLY A 166 -16.14 6.75 -14.33
CA GLY A 166 -15.15 6.83 -13.27
C GLY A 166 -14.46 8.19 -13.15
N SER A 167 -15.02 9.26 -13.73
CA SER A 167 -14.45 10.62 -13.69
C SER A 167 -14.42 11.22 -12.27
N ASP A 168 -15.22 10.70 -11.35
CA ASP A 168 -15.29 11.07 -9.93
C ASP A 168 -14.66 10.04 -8.98
N CYS A 169 -14.11 8.95 -9.52
CA CYS A 169 -13.48 7.89 -8.73
C CYS A 169 -11.98 8.20 -8.52
N VAL A 170 -11.68 9.09 -7.59
CA VAL A 170 -10.33 9.66 -7.39
C VAL A 170 -9.90 9.58 -5.93
N ALA A 171 -8.59 9.61 -5.68
CA ALA A 171 -8.05 9.76 -4.35
C ALA A 171 -7.91 11.23 -3.97
N THR A 172 -8.16 11.54 -2.70
CA THR A 172 -7.93 12.88 -2.12
C THR A 172 -7.18 12.75 -0.80
N GLN A 173 -6.28 13.70 -0.55
CA GLN A 173 -5.63 13.83 0.74
C GLN A 173 -6.66 14.29 1.77
N PHE A 174 -6.80 13.53 2.85
CA PHE A 174 -7.66 13.88 3.96
C PHE A 174 -6.93 14.84 4.92
N VAL A 175 -5.71 14.47 5.30
CA VAL A 175 -4.73 15.30 6.00
C VAL A 175 -3.33 14.94 5.51
N ASP A 176 -2.40 15.88 5.54
CA ASP A 176 -1.01 15.66 5.12
C ASP A 176 -0.18 14.88 6.16
N GLU A 177 1.07 14.60 5.82
CA GLU A 177 2.03 13.89 6.67
C GLU A 177 2.41 14.65 7.95
N ASN A 178 2.27 15.97 7.97
CA ASN A 178 2.60 16.80 9.14
C ASN A 178 1.44 16.86 10.14
N TYR A 179 0.26 16.36 9.76
CA TYR A 179 -0.93 16.44 10.59
C TYR A 179 -0.85 15.55 11.83
N TRP A 180 -0.25 14.36 11.75
CA TRP A 180 -0.12 13.42 12.87
C TRP A 180 1.29 12.80 12.89
N PRO A 181 2.34 13.60 13.18
CA PRO A 181 3.73 13.17 13.08
C PRO A 181 4.09 12.03 14.03
N GLU A 182 3.36 11.90 15.14
CA GLU A 182 3.54 10.81 16.10
C GLU A 182 3.10 9.45 15.54
N MET A 183 2.30 9.39 14.47
CA MET A 183 1.84 8.14 13.88
C MET A 183 2.99 7.42 13.15
N GLN A 184 3.26 6.19 13.56
CA GLN A 184 4.28 5.32 12.99
C GLN A 184 3.63 4.06 12.41
N VAL A 185 4.22 3.57 11.32
CA VAL A 185 3.81 2.33 10.64
C VAL A 185 4.96 1.33 10.70
N LEU A 186 4.69 0.12 11.16
CA LEU A 186 5.59 -1.01 10.99
C LEU A 186 5.05 -1.98 9.93
N CYS A 187 5.94 -2.74 9.32
CA CYS A 187 5.57 -3.96 8.59
C CYS A 187 6.48 -5.10 9.05
N ALA A 188 5.91 -6.03 9.82
CA ALA A 188 6.53 -7.31 10.12
C ALA A 188 6.28 -8.26 8.95
N VAL A 189 7.32 -8.47 8.14
CA VAL A 189 7.26 -9.36 6.98
C VAL A 189 7.39 -10.79 7.48
N LEU A 190 6.33 -11.56 7.27
CA LEU A 190 6.22 -12.94 7.72
C LEU A 190 6.61 -13.89 6.59
N GLN A 191 6.98 -15.12 6.93
CA GLN A 191 7.13 -16.16 5.92
C GLN A 191 5.74 -16.46 5.34
N GLY A 192 5.55 -16.10 4.09
CA GLY A 192 4.34 -16.40 3.34
C GLY A 192 4.53 -17.62 2.46
N GLU A 193 3.47 -18.36 2.25
CA GLU A 193 3.40 -19.31 1.13
C GLU A 193 3.13 -18.54 -0.18
N LYS A 194 3.44 -19.17 -1.31
CA LYS A 194 3.13 -18.59 -2.62
C LYS A 194 1.63 -18.36 -2.69
N LYS A 195 1.24 -17.12 -2.96
CA LYS A 195 -0.16 -16.71 -3.04
C LYS A 195 -0.91 -17.53 -4.11
N ASN A 196 -1.84 -18.38 -3.68
CA ASN A 196 -2.65 -19.20 -4.58
C ASN A 196 -3.64 -18.37 -5.41
N THR A 197 -4.23 -17.32 -4.83
CA THR A 197 -5.25 -16.49 -5.48
C THR A 197 -4.82 -15.02 -5.51
N SER A 198 -4.63 -14.43 -6.70
CA SER A 198 -4.32 -12.99 -6.83
C SER A 198 -5.39 -12.11 -6.17
N SER A 199 -5.04 -10.92 -5.67
CA SER A 199 -6.05 -10.02 -5.06
C SER A 199 -7.16 -9.67 -6.05
N THR A 200 -6.84 -9.53 -7.34
CA THR A 200 -7.80 -9.16 -8.38
C THR A 200 -8.86 -10.24 -8.57
N ALA A 201 -8.44 -11.51 -8.66
CA ALA A 201 -9.36 -12.63 -8.76
C ALA A 201 -10.13 -12.83 -7.44
N GLY A 202 -9.40 -12.80 -6.33
CA GLY A 202 -9.97 -13.03 -5.00
C GLY A 202 -11.07 -12.05 -4.64
N MET A 203 -10.86 -10.75 -4.87
CA MET A 203 -11.85 -9.73 -4.51
C MET A 203 -13.14 -9.80 -5.33
N GLN A 204 -13.06 -10.20 -6.60
CA GLN A 204 -14.26 -10.41 -7.41
C GLN A 204 -14.99 -11.68 -6.97
N GLN A 205 -14.25 -12.75 -6.64
CA GLN A 205 -14.83 -13.98 -6.11
C GLN A 205 -15.55 -13.72 -4.78
N SER A 206 -14.94 -12.94 -3.88
CA SER A 206 -15.55 -12.55 -2.62
C SER A 206 -16.83 -11.74 -2.85
N LEU A 207 -16.82 -10.78 -3.77
CA LEU A 207 -18.00 -9.99 -4.11
C LEU A 207 -19.16 -10.86 -4.61
N GLN A 208 -18.86 -11.93 -5.35
CA GLN A 208 -19.85 -12.85 -5.89
C GLN A 208 -20.38 -13.87 -4.88
N THR A 209 -19.55 -14.30 -3.91
CA THR A 209 -19.84 -15.52 -3.13
C THR A 209 -19.81 -15.35 -1.62
N SER A 210 -19.13 -14.33 -1.09
CA SER A 210 -19.11 -14.11 0.36
C SER A 210 -20.42 -13.47 0.81
N PRO A 211 -21.14 -14.08 1.77
CA PRO A 211 -22.38 -13.53 2.31
C PRO A 211 -22.16 -12.25 3.14
N LEU A 212 -20.91 -11.91 3.46
CA LEU A 212 -20.57 -10.74 4.27
C LEU A 212 -20.44 -9.45 3.44
N MET A 213 -20.20 -9.58 2.13
CA MET A 213 -19.98 -8.45 1.22
C MET A 213 -21.16 -7.48 1.12
N PRO A 214 -22.43 -7.93 1.00
CA PRO A 214 -23.57 -7.02 0.89
C PRO A 214 -23.68 -6.03 2.05
N LYS A 215 -23.61 -6.52 3.31
CA LYS A 215 -23.67 -5.66 4.50
C LYS A 215 -22.46 -4.73 4.59
N ARG A 216 -21.26 -5.25 4.28
CA ARG A 216 -20.03 -4.46 4.26
C ARG A 216 -20.16 -3.22 3.37
N ILE A 217 -20.61 -3.42 2.14
CA ILE A 217 -20.74 -2.37 1.13
C ILE A 217 -21.87 -1.41 1.49
N ALA A 218 -23.02 -1.94 1.93
CA ALA A 218 -24.21 -1.14 2.18
C ALA A 218 -24.09 -0.21 3.39
N THR A 219 -23.44 -0.65 4.47
CA THR A 219 -23.43 0.11 5.73
C THR A 219 -22.06 0.17 6.40
N THR A 220 -21.39 -0.97 6.61
CA THR A 220 -20.20 -1.05 7.48
C THR A 220 -19.10 -0.08 7.06
N VAL A 221 -18.76 -0.03 5.77
CA VAL A 221 -17.66 0.85 5.32
C VAL A 221 -18.01 2.32 5.52
N SER A 222 -19.22 2.75 5.18
CA SER A 222 -19.63 4.15 5.34
C SER A 222 -19.59 4.62 6.80
N GLU A 223 -20.04 3.77 7.73
CA GLU A 223 -19.99 4.05 9.17
C GLU A 223 -18.54 4.15 9.66
N ARG A 224 -17.68 3.21 9.26
CA ARG A 224 -16.27 3.20 9.64
C ARG A 224 -15.50 4.38 9.04
N MET A 225 -15.80 4.77 7.79
CA MET A 225 -15.24 5.95 7.15
C MET A 225 -15.54 7.22 7.96
N ARG A 226 -16.79 7.39 8.43
CA ARG A 226 -17.15 8.53 9.29
C ARG A 226 -16.38 8.50 10.61
N THR A 227 -16.46 7.39 11.34
CA THR A 227 -15.81 7.24 12.66
C THR A 227 -14.30 7.43 12.59
N VAL A 228 -13.63 6.81 11.61
CA VAL A 228 -12.16 6.93 11.49
C VAL A 228 -11.73 8.32 11.03
N SER A 229 -12.55 9.01 10.24
CA SER A 229 -12.28 10.40 9.84
C SER A 229 -12.33 11.33 11.06
N GLU A 230 -13.30 11.15 11.95
CA GLU A 230 -13.39 11.86 13.23
C GLU A 230 -12.18 11.54 14.12
N ALA A 231 -11.81 10.26 14.23
CA ALA A 231 -10.66 9.83 15.02
C ALA A 231 -9.34 10.42 14.52
N ILE A 232 -9.10 10.42 13.19
CA ILE A 232 -7.89 11.02 12.61
C ILE A 232 -7.86 12.52 12.92
N LYS A 233 -8.98 13.25 12.72
CA LYS A 233 -9.07 14.68 13.04
C LYS A 233 -8.82 15.00 14.52
N ALA A 234 -9.17 14.08 15.41
CA ALA A 234 -8.93 14.21 16.84
C ALA A 234 -7.55 13.68 17.29
N ARG A 235 -6.76 13.09 16.38
CA ARG A 235 -5.57 12.28 16.70
C ARG A 235 -5.85 11.21 17.75
N ASP A 236 -7.06 10.66 17.70
CA ASP A 236 -7.54 9.60 18.58
C ASP A 236 -7.03 8.25 18.08
N PHE A 237 -5.87 7.86 18.59
CA PHE A 237 -5.26 6.57 18.26
C PHE A 237 -6.13 5.39 18.70
N TYR A 238 -6.87 5.52 19.81
CA TYR A 238 -7.68 4.44 20.36
C TYR A 238 -8.77 4.02 19.36
N THR A 239 -9.58 4.98 18.91
CA THR A 239 -10.65 4.71 17.94
C THR A 239 -10.08 4.33 16.58
N PHE A 240 -9.00 4.97 16.13
CA PHE A 240 -8.30 4.58 14.91
C PHE A 240 -7.86 3.11 14.94
N ALA A 241 -7.19 2.69 16.02
CA ALA A 241 -6.68 1.34 16.21
C ALA A 241 -7.79 0.28 16.18
N GLN A 242 -8.91 0.54 16.87
CA GLN A 242 -10.06 -0.36 16.88
C GLN A 242 -10.65 -0.56 15.48
N ILE A 243 -10.81 0.52 14.72
CA ILE A 243 -11.34 0.45 13.35
C ILE A 243 -10.38 -0.31 12.44
N ALA A 244 -9.08 0.01 12.49
CA ALA A 244 -8.06 -0.63 11.65
C ALA A 244 -7.98 -2.16 11.86
N MET A 245 -8.04 -2.61 13.12
CA MET A 245 -8.07 -4.03 13.47
C MET A 245 -9.38 -4.69 13.04
N SER A 246 -10.53 -4.04 13.27
CA SER A 246 -11.84 -4.60 12.88
C SER A 246 -11.99 -4.75 11.35
N GLU A 247 -11.47 -3.80 10.58
CA GLU A 247 -11.43 -3.88 9.11
C GLU A 247 -10.53 -5.01 8.62
N SER A 248 -9.41 -5.23 9.30
CA SER A 248 -8.51 -6.34 9.01
C SER A 248 -9.18 -7.69 9.28
N ASP A 249 -9.84 -7.83 10.44
CA ASP A 249 -10.55 -9.04 10.84
C ASP A 249 -11.70 -9.33 9.84
N ASP A 250 -12.48 -8.30 9.47
CA ASP A 250 -13.57 -8.44 8.49
C ASP A 250 -13.07 -8.88 7.11
N LEU A 251 -11.94 -8.34 6.63
CA LEU A 251 -11.36 -8.75 5.35
C LEU A 251 -10.97 -10.23 5.36
N GLN A 252 -10.35 -10.71 6.45
CA GLN A 252 -10.02 -12.12 6.61
C GLN A 252 -11.28 -12.99 6.67
N ALA A 253 -12.32 -12.56 7.38
CA ALA A 253 -13.61 -13.26 7.43
C ALA A 253 -14.29 -13.32 6.05
N ILE A 254 -14.22 -12.25 5.26
CA ILE A 254 -14.73 -12.21 3.89
C ILE A 254 -13.98 -13.20 3.01
N CYS A 255 -12.65 -13.23 3.10
CA CYS A 255 -11.84 -14.22 2.36
C CYS A 255 -12.19 -15.65 2.79
N ALA A 256 -12.35 -15.91 4.09
CA ALA A 256 -12.69 -17.21 4.64
C ALA A 256 -14.10 -17.70 4.23
N THR A 257 -15.03 -16.78 4.00
CA THR A 257 -16.41 -17.08 3.57
C THR A 257 -16.62 -16.98 2.06
N THR A 258 -15.57 -16.67 1.30
CA THR A 258 -15.57 -16.74 -0.17
C THR A 258 -15.62 -18.21 -0.61
N GLN A 259 -16.24 -18.51 -1.75
CA GLN A 259 -16.31 -19.86 -2.31
C GLN A 259 -15.64 -19.89 -3.69
N PRO A 260 -14.53 -20.64 -3.89
CA PRO A 260 -13.78 -21.38 -2.89
C PRO A 260 -13.11 -20.48 -1.85
N GLN A 261 -12.80 -21.04 -0.67
CA GLN A 261 -12.18 -20.31 0.42
C GLN A 261 -10.87 -19.65 -0.02
N ILE A 262 -10.68 -18.40 0.39
CA ILE A 262 -9.43 -17.67 0.21
C ILE A 262 -8.76 -17.56 1.58
N GLN A 263 -7.50 -17.93 1.65
CA GLN A 263 -6.66 -17.72 2.83
C GLN A 263 -5.35 -17.04 2.42
N TYR A 264 -5.12 -15.87 3.01
CA TYR A 264 -3.86 -15.13 2.86
C TYR A 264 -3.00 -15.16 4.13
N ALA A 265 -3.66 -15.19 5.29
CA ALA A 265 -3.02 -15.26 6.59
C ALA A 265 -2.42 -16.65 6.83
N THR A 266 -1.25 -16.68 7.44
CA THR A 266 -0.61 -17.90 7.97
C THR A 266 -0.81 -17.98 9.49
N GLU A 267 -0.35 -19.07 10.11
CA GLU A 267 -0.33 -19.15 11.57
C GLU A 267 0.54 -18.06 12.23
N ASP A 268 1.59 -17.58 11.55
CA ASP A 268 2.38 -16.44 12.01
C ASP A 268 1.53 -15.15 12.03
N SER A 269 0.66 -14.97 11.02
CA SER A 269 -0.28 -13.84 10.97
C SER A 269 -1.26 -13.90 12.14
N TYR A 270 -1.84 -15.07 12.43
CA TYR A 270 -2.76 -15.23 13.56
C TYR A 270 -2.04 -15.12 14.91
N ALA A 271 -0.79 -15.55 15.01
CA ALA A 271 0.04 -15.35 16.19
C ALA A 271 0.30 -13.85 16.45
N MET A 272 0.60 -13.07 15.41
CA MET A 272 0.70 -11.61 15.52
C MET A 272 -0.60 -10.95 15.98
N ILE A 273 -1.77 -11.41 15.49
CA ILE A 273 -3.08 -10.93 15.95
C ILE A 273 -3.25 -11.20 17.46
N ARG A 274 -2.99 -12.44 17.89
CA ARG A 274 -3.07 -12.82 19.32
C ARG A 274 -2.11 -11.98 20.16
N LEU A 275 -0.88 -11.79 19.69
CA LEU A 275 0.14 -11.02 20.39
C LEU A 275 -0.30 -9.58 20.64
N VAL A 276 -0.75 -8.89 19.58
CA VAL A 276 -1.20 -7.50 19.67
C VAL A 276 -2.45 -7.38 20.56
N LYS A 277 -3.41 -8.31 20.45
CA LYS A 277 -4.59 -8.34 21.31
C LYS A 277 -4.22 -8.51 22.79
N THR A 278 -3.34 -9.46 23.11
CA THR A 278 -2.89 -9.68 24.49
C THR A 278 -2.08 -8.51 25.04
N TYR A 279 -1.20 -7.92 24.22
CA TYR A 279 -0.42 -6.74 24.59
C TYR A 279 -1.33 -5.56 24.95
N ASN A 280 -2.29 -5.23 24.08
CA ASN A 280 -3.27 -4.17 24.34
C ASN A 280 -4.13 -4.47 25.58
N ALA A 281 -4.53 -5.73 25.79
CA ALA A 281 -5.30 -6.12 26.97
C ALA A 281 -4.51 -5.87 28.27
N LYS A 282 -3.20 -6.15 28.28
CA LYS A 282 -2.33 -5.86 29.43
C LYS A 282 -2.10 -4.36 29.64
N LYS A 283 -2.00 -3.56 28.56
CA LYS A 283 -1.95 -2.09 28.63
C LYS A 283 -3.28 -1.47 29.09
N GLY A 284 -4.39 -2.21 29.03
CA GLY A 284 -5.74 -1.73 29.34
C GLY A 284 -6.39 -0.91 28.21
N HIS A 285 -5.65 -0.63 27.13
CA HIS A 285 -6.16 0.06 25.94
C HIS A 285 -5.32 -0.29 24.69
N PRO A 286 -5.90 -0.17 23.47
CA PRO A 286 -5.16 -0.17 22.21
C PRO A 286 -3.98 0.82 22.25
N THR A 287 -2.78 0.25 22.17
CA THR A 287 -1.49 0.95 22.02
C THR A 287 -0.80 0.54 20.72
N LEU A 288 -1.13 -0.64 20.20
CA LEU A 288 -0.63 -1.19 18.95
C LEU A 288 -1.82 -1.71 18.14
N ALA A 289 -1.95 -1.34 16.88
CA ALA A 289 -3.00 -1.85 15.99
C ALA A 289 -2.37 -2.70 14.90
N TYR A 290 -2.95 -3.85 14.58
CA TYR A 290 -2.54 -4.62 13.41
C TYR A 290 -3.47 -4.36 12.23
N THR A 291 -2.93 -4.58 11.03
CA THR A 291 -3.75 -4.70 9.83
C THR A 291 -3.06 -5.60 8.81
N PHE A 292 -3.86 -6.45 8.17
CA PHE A 292 -3.42 -7.36 7.11
C PHE A 292 -4.14 -6.95 5.83
N ASP A 293 -3.47 -7.16 4.70
CA ASP A 293 -4.08 -7.01 3.38
C ASP A 293 -4.17 -8.39 2.71
N ALA A 294 -4.10 -8.48 1.39
CA ALA A 294 -4.16 -9.75 0.68
C ALA A 294 -2.83 -10.53 0.72
N GLY A 295 -2.27 -10.74 1.91
CA GLY A 295 -1.02 -11.46 2.17
C GLY A 295 -0.78 -11.71 3.67
N ALA A 296 0.31 -12.42 3.99
CA ALA A 296 0.62 -12.82 5.37
C ALA A 296 1.21 -11.70 6.24
N ASN A 297 1.81 -10.67 5.63
CA ASN A 297 2.51 -9.62 6.37
C ASN A 297 1.59 -8.86 7.33
N CYS A 298 2.11 -8.60 8.53
CA CYS A 298 1.43 -7.82 9.54
C CYS A 298 1.93 -6.38 9.49
N PHE A 299 1.09 -5.47 9.01
CA PHE A 299 1.32 -4.04 9.23
C PHE A 299 0.85 -3.68 10.63
N LEU A 300 1.59 -2.80 11.30
CA LEU A 300 1.23 -2.29 12.61
C LEU A 300 1.18 -0.77 12.59
N PHE A 301 0.23 -0.20 13.32
CA PHE A 301 0.19 1.22 13.64
C PHE A 301 0.48 1.40 15.12
N VAL A 302 1.29 2.40 15.45
CA VAL A 302 1.71 2.71 16.82
C VAL A 302 2.12 4.18 16.89
N LEU A 303 1.98 4.80 18.05
CA LEU A 303 2.53 6.14 18.25
C LEU A 303 4.02 6.07 18.59
N GLU A 304 4.80 7.07 18.15
CA GLU A 304 6.26 7.11 18.32
C GLU A 304 6.71 6.87 19.77
N LYS A 305 5.97 7.42 20.74
CA LYS A 305 6.24 7.24 22.17
C LYS A 305 6.16 5.78 22.64
N ASP A 306 5.31 4.98 22.01
CA ASP A 306 5.03 3.58 22.40
C ASP A 306 5.79 2.58 21.52
N LEU A 307 6.43 3.07 20.46
CA LEU A 307 7.11 2.26 19.46
C LEU A 307 8.29 1.43 20.03
N PRO A 308 9.19 1.98 20.87
CA PRO A 308 10.29 1.19 21.43
C PRO A 308 9.83 -0.02 22.26
N GLU A 309 8.85 0.17 23.14
CA GLU A 309 8.28 -0.90 23.95
C GLU A 309 7.57 -1.95 23.08
N ALA A 310 6.79 -1.49 22.10
CA ALA A 310 6.11 -2.38 21.16
C ALA A 310 7.10 -3.25 20.38
N VAL A 311 8.20 -2.69 19.87
CA VAL A 311 9.21 -3.46 19.14
C VAL A 311 9.97 -4.41 20.07
N ALA A 312 10.35 -3.98 21.27
CA ALA A 312 10.97 -4.85 22.25
C ALA A 312 10.07 -6.05 22.60
N MET A 313 8.76 -5.81 22.78
CA MET A 313 7.75 -6.85 22.98
C MET A 313 7.67 -7.80 21.78
N LEU A 314 7.66 -7.28 20.55
CA LEU A 314 7.68 -8.13 19.33
C LEU A 314 8.92 -9.02 19.30
N MET A 315 10.10 -8.51 19.65
CA MET A 315 11.36 -9.26 19.62
C MET A 315 11.42 -10.40 20.65
N GLN A 316 10.67 -10.32 21.75
CA GLN A 316 10.56 -11.43 22.70
C GLN A 316 9.84 -12.65 22.12
N HIS A 317 8.94 -12.43 21.16
CA HIS A 317 8.09 -13.46 20.57
C HIS A 317 8.56 -13.86 19.18
N PHE A 318 9.09 -12.90 18.42
CA PHE A 318 9.65 -13.06 17.08
C PHE A 318 11.08 -12.52 17.05
N PRO A 319 12.05 -13.21 17.70
CA PRO A 319 13.42 -12.72 17.85
C PRO A 319 14.05 -12.53 16.48
N THR A 320 14.21 -11.26 16.10
CA THR A 320 14.68 -10.85 14.77
C THR A 320 15.97 -10.05 14.95
N PRO A 321 17.06 -10.43 14.27
CA PRO A 321 18.33 -9.74 14.41
C PRO A 321 18.26 -8.35 13.73
N SER A 322 18.98 -7.36 14.28
CA SER A 322 18.86 -5.95 13.87
C SER A 322 19.27 -5.69 12.43
N GLU A 323 20.06 -6.56 11.80
CA GLU A 323 20.43 -6.47 10.38
C GLU A 323 19.21 -6.66 9.46
N ARG A 324 18.08 -7.14 10.00
CA ARG A 324 16.80 -7.25 9.29
C ARG A 324 15.83 -6.12 9.63
N PHE A 325 16.30 -5.08 10.31
CA PHE A 325 15.50 -3.89 10.63
C PHE A 325 15.75 -2.83 9.56
N TYR A 326 14.67 -2.35 8.96
CA TYR A 326 14.67 -1.34 7.92
C TYR A 326 13.88 -0.14 8.44
N PHE A 327 14.54 0.68 9.25
CA PHE A 327 13.93 1.84 9.90
C PHE A 327 14.21 3.10 9.09
N HIS A 328 13.27 4.05 9.13
CA HIS A 328 13.40 5.31 8.42
C HIS A 328 14.49 6.19 9.02
N ASP A 329 14.67 6.12 10.35
CA ASP A 329 15.60 6.96 11.11
C ASP A 329 16.53 6.09 11.98
N ALA A 330 17.84 6.33 11.88
CA ALA A 330 18.86 5.62 12.63
C ALA A 330 18.82 5.91 14.14
N MET A 331 18.45 7.12 14.56
CA MET A 331 18.27 7.48 15.97
C MET A 331 17.09 6.72 16.58
N LEU A 332 16.00 6.54 15.81
CA LEU A 332 14.86 5.74 16.26
C LEU A 332 15.24 4.26 16.40
N LEU A 333 16.02 3.73 15.45
CA LEU A 333 16.56 2.38 15.55
C LEU A 333 17.43 2.20 16.79
N GLN A 334 18.29 3.17 17.11
CA GLN A 334 19.11 3.14 18.32
C GLN A 334 18.25 3.09 19.59
N LYS A 335 17.23 3.96 19.70
CA LYS A 335 16.28 3.94 20.84
C LYS A 335 15.60 2.57 21.00
N ILE A 336 15.30 1.89 19.89
CA ILE A 336 14.67 0.58 19.89
C ILE A 336 15.64 -0.52 20.32
N GLN A 337 16.91 -0.43 19.92
CA GLN A 337 17.94 -1.38 20.33
C GLN A 337 18.27 -1.29 21.82
N GLU A 338 18.11 -0.10 22.42
CA GLU A 338 18.31 0.15 23.85
C GLU A 338 17.06 -0.18 24.69
N ALA A 339 15.90 -0.37 24.06
CA ALA A 339 14.64 -0.61 24.77
C ALA A 339 14.63 -2.00 25.42
N THR A 340 14.27 -2.04 26.70
CA THR A 340 14.00 -3.28 27.42
C THR A 340 12.50 -3.54 27.46
N VAL A 341 12.14 -4.81 27.40
CA VAL A 341 10.76 -5.24 27.59
C VAL A 341 10.46 -5.31 29.09
N PRO A 342 9.37 -4.71 29.58
CA PRO A 342 8.85 -5.03 30.91
C PRO A 342 8.53 -6.53 31.03
N HIS A 343 8.88 -7.15 32.17
CA HIS A 343 8.67 -8.59 32.41
C HIS A 343 7.20 -9.02 32.20
N GLU A 344 6.24 -8.12 32.42
CA GLU A 344 4.82 -8.40 32.19
C GLU A 344 4.42 -8.60 30.71
N TYR A 345 5.28 -8.19 29.77
CA TYR A 345 5.11 -8.35 28.33
C TYR A 345 5.99 -9.46 27.74
N GLU A 346 6.68 -10.24 28.57
CA GLU A 346 7.41 -11.42 28.13
C GLU A 346 6.50 -12.65 28.01
N ASN A 347 6.67 -13.42 26.94
CA ASN A 347 5.99 -14.71 26.70
C ASN A 347 4.46 -14.65 26.89
N ILE A 348 3.82 -13.57 26.40
CA ILE A 348 2.38 -13.32 26.58
C ILE A 348 1.50 -14.12 25.62
N ILE A 349 2.10 -14.87 24.69
CA ILE A 349 1.43 -15.89 23.89
C ILE A 349 2.28 -17.16 23.85
N ASP A 350 1.61 -18.31 23.73
CA ASP A 350 2.25 -19.58 23.42
C ASP A 350 2.37 -19.73 21.90
N TYR A 351 3.56 -19.47 21.36
CA TYR A 351 3.85 -19.63 19.94
C TYR A 351 5.35 -19.86 19.70
N PRO A 352 5.75 -20.71 18.73
CA PRO A 352 7.16 -20.95 18.43
C PRO A 352 7.90 -19.67 18.03
N LYS A 353 8.97 -19.36 18.75
CA LYS A 353 9.83 -18.20 18.47
C LYS A 353 10.54 -18.39 17.13
N LYS A 354 10.38 -17.44 16.23
CA LYS A 354 11.05 -17.40 14.93
C LYS A 354 11.23 -15.94 14.46
N PRO A 355 12.26 -15.63 13.66
CA PRO A 355 12.48 -14.27 13.19
C PRO A 355 11.45 -13.87 12.14
N PHE A 356 11.16 -12.57 12.07
CA PHE A 356 10.60 -11.99 10.87
C PHE A 356 11.61 -12.11 9.71
N VAL A 357 11.09 -12.10 8.48
CA VAL A 357 11.93 -11.93 7.28
C VAL A 357 12.59 -10.56 7.34
N MET A 358 11.83 -9.54 7.72
CA MET A 358 12.32 -8.22 8.11
C MET A 358 11.28 -7.47 8.95
N LEU A 359 11.74 -6.43 9.65
CA LEU A 359 10.89 -5.44 10.29
C LEU A 359 11.14 -4.07 9.66
N LEU A 360 10.17 -3.57 8.90
CA LEU A 360 10.18 -2.22 8.36
C LEU A 360 9.53 -1.26 9.35
N GLN A 361 10.06 -0.05 9.46
CA GLN A 361 9.40 1.09 10.06
C GLN A 361 9.38 2.27 9.12
N SER A 362 8.27 2.99 9.11
CA SER A 362 8.07 4.21 8.34
C SER A 362 7.22 5.21 9.14
N PRO A 363 7.54 6.51 9.09
CA PRO A 363 6.58 7.55 9.44
C PRO A 363 5.48 7.63 8.37
N VAL A 364 4.50 8.51 8.59
CA VAL A 364 3.61 8.95 7.52
C VAL A 364 4.43 9.70 6.46
N GLY A 365 4.27 9.34 5.18
CA GLY A 365 5.07 9.86 4.07
C GLY A 365 4.34 10.91 3.22
N SER A 366 5.11 11.63 2.40
CA SER A 366 4.67 12.81 1.64
C SER A 366 4.16 12.54 0.22
N GLY A 367 4.13 11.28 -0.23
CA GLY A 367 3.66 10.90 -1.57
C GLY A 367 4.79 10.84 -2.61
N VAL A 368 4.45 11.15 -3.87
CA VAL A 368 5.37 11.00 -5.00
C VAL A 368 6.49 12.06 -5.00
N ARG A 369 7.69 11.66 -5.40
CA ARG A 369 8.86 12.54 -5.55
C ARG A 369 9.35 12.52 -6.98
N TYR A 370 9.47 13.69 -7.60
CA TYR A 370 10.12 13.83 -8.91
C TYR A 370 11.60 14.05 -8.69
N LEU A 371 12.42 13.28 -9.39
CA LEU A 371 13.86 13.24 -9.20
C LEU A 371 14.60 14.02 -10.30
N SER A 372 15.86 14.34 -10.01
CA SER A 372 16.76 14.98 -10.97
C SER A 372 17.19 14.01 -12.08
N GLU A 373 17.70 14.53 -13.20
CA GLU A 373 18.19 13.70 -14.32
C GLU A 373 19.30 12.73 -13.90
N GLY A 374 20.19 13.15 -12.99
CA GLY A 374 21.30 12.34 -12.48
C GLY A 374 20.86 11.11 -11.67
N GLU A 375 19.58 11.06 -11.29
CA GLU A 375 18.99 9.92 -10.61
C GLU A 375 18.22 8.99 -11.55
N SER A 376 18.24 9.23 -12.86
CA SER A 376 17.50 8.39 -13.79
C SER A 376 18.00 6.93 -13.83
N LEU A 377 17.08 6.02 -14.11
CA LEU A 377 17.37 4.62 -14.41
C LEU A 377 17.73 4.41 -15.90
N ILE A 378 17.63 5.46 -16.71
CA ILE A 378 17.88 5.45 -18.15
C ILE A 378 19.12 6.31 -18.40
N SER A 379 20.18 5.69 -18.88
CA SER A 379 21.33 6.38 -19.46
C SER A 379 20.99 6.81 -20.88
N LEU A 380 21.12 8.10 -21.18
CA LEU A 380 20.86 8.67 -22.50
C LEU A 380 22.04 8.53 -23.46
#